data_AF-A0A6A3A6X1-F1
#
_entry.id   AF-A0A6A3A6X1-F1
#
_cell.length_a   1.000
_cell.length_b   1.000
_cell.length_c   1.000
_cell.angle_alpha   90.00
_cell.angle_beta   90.00
_cell.angle_gamma   90.00
#
_symmetry.space_group_name_H-M   'P 1'
#
loop_
_entity.id
_entity.type
_entity.pdbx_description
1 polymer ?
#
loop_
_entity_poly.entity_id
_entity_poly.type
_entity_poly.pdbx_seq_one_letter_code
_entity_poly.pdbx_strand_id
1 'polypeptide(L)'
;MAATCATGMEAYDPNPENATRKFNQHVHLALKKSSEEIRGLVDGDNGDDGGNSTGRRILRGKHKKYKGPCMATNPIDACWRCRDNWAENRKKLANCVVGFGHKTEGGKDGDYYVVTDDSDDDVLNPKPGTLRWAMIRDEPLWIIFARDMHIKLSHELIMQSKKTIDGRGANVHIAYGAGITIQFVQDVIIHGIHVHHILPSKGAVIRDSMDHYGQRTMGDGDGINIFGSTNIWLDHISMSECQDGLIDAIQGSTAITISNCHFTHHNDVTVTFNHFGKELIQRMPRCRLGFFHVVNNDYTHWKMYALGGSMHPTIISQGNRFVAPEDNDAKEVTNRNYAPESEWSKWIWRSEGDLLLNGARFRTSGPLVSPHYDFTKMEMIDAKPATFVGKLTKFAGALECKKGSPC
;
A
#
# COMPACT_ATOMS: atom_id res chain seq x y z
N MET A 1 -24.16 15.78 -9.80
CA MET A 1 -24.37 14.42 -10.33
C MET A 1 -23.88 14.21 -11.76
N ALA A 2 -23.90 15.21 -12.66
CA ALA A 2 -23.38 15.05 -14.02
C ALA A 2 -21.84 15.24 -14.14
N ALA A 3 -21.20 15.97 -13.23
CA ALA A 3 -19.76 16.26 -13.28
C ALA A 3 -18.87 15.05 -12.92
N THR A 4 -19.36 14.11 -12.11
CA THR A 4 -18.63 12.91 -11.67
C THR A 4 -18.56 11.80 -12.72
N CYS A 5 -19.43 11.81 -13.75
CA CYS A 5 -19.35 10.85 -14.85
C CYS A 5 -18.32 11.27 -15.92
N ALA A 6 -17.97 12.55 -16.01
CA ALA A 6 -17.07 13.07 -17.05
C ALA A 6 -15.59 12.81 -16.73
N THR A 7 -15.21 12.78 -15.46
CA THR A 7 -13.82 12.63 -15.02
C THR A 7 -13.25 11.21 -15.17
N GLY A 8 -14.11 10.19 -15.25
CA GLY A 8 -13.70 8.80 -15.50
C GLY A 8 -13.17 8.56 -16.92
N MET A 9 -13.59 9.37 -17.91
CA MET A 9 -13.11 9.27 -19.29
C MET A 9 -11.80 10.05 -19.53
N GLU A 10 -11.50 11.08 -18.74
CA GLU A 10 -10.22 11.82 -18.81
C GLU A 10 -9.03 11.01 -18.26
N ALA A 11 -9.30 9.91 -17.56
CA ALA A 11 -8.29 8.92 -17.19
C ALA A 11 -7.79 8.07 -18.37
N TYR A 12 -8.28 8.26 -19.59
CA TYR A 12 -7.80 7.55 -20.77
C TYR A 12 -6.63 8.29 -21.44
N ASP A 13 -5.45 7.66 -21.49
CA ASP A 13 -4.31 8.13 -22.30
C ASP A 13 -4.30 7.35 -23.64
N PRO A 14 -4.50 8.01 -24.80
CA PRO A 14 -4.52 7.35 -26.09
C PRO A 14 -3.13 6.94 -26.60
N ASN A 15 -2.01 7.31 -25.93
CA ASN A 15 -0.65 6.97 -26.35
C ASN A 15 0.27 6.56 -25.17
N PRO A 16 -0.03 5.46 -24.45
CA PRO A 16 0.69 5.03 -23.23
C PRO A 16 2.10 4.47 -23.48
N GLU A 17 2.49 4.25 -24.74
CA GLU A 17 3.77 3.61 -25.09
C GLU A 17 5.00 4.46 -24.74
N ASN A 18 4.87 5.78 -24.73
CA ASN A 18 6.01 6.68 -24.49
C ASN A 18 6.44 6.77 -23.02
N ALA A 19 5.48 6.67 -22.09
CA ALA A 19 5.75 6.58 -20.65
C ALA A 19 6.31 5.19 -20.29
N THR A 20 5.70 4.14 -20.87
CA THR A 20 6.05 2.73 -20.66
C THR A 20 7.47 2.39 -21.12
N ARG A 21 7.93 2.94 -22.25
CA ARG A 21 9.29 2.70 -22.75
C ARG A 21 10.37 3.25 -21.81
N LYS A 22 10.15 4.43 -21.23
CA LYS A 22 11.09 5.02 -20.26
C LYS A 22 11.05 4.25 -18.94
N PHE A 23 9.87 3.92 -18.41
CA PHE A 23 9.76 3.14 -17.19
C PHE A 23 10.39 1.74 -17.33
N ASN A 24 10.04 0.99 -18.39
CA ASN A 24 10.61 -0.35 -18.63
C ASN A 24 12.12 -0.31 -18.90
N GLN A 25 12.64 0.73 -19.55
CA GLN A 25 14.09 0.92 -19.65
C GLN A 25 14.73 1.14 -18.28
N HIS A 26 14.14 1.98 -17.42
CA HIS A 26 14.66 2.21 -16.07
C HIS A 26 14.53 0.97 -15.18
N VAL A 27 13.46 0.20 -15.31
CA VAL A 27 13.25 -1.10 -14.66
C VAL A 27 14.30 -2.10 -15.15
N HIS A 28 14.49 -2.26 -16.47
CA HIS A 28 15.54 -3.12 -17.01
C HIS A 28 16.95 -2.66 -16.62
N LEU A 29 17.21 -1.35 -16.53
CA LEU A 29 18.50 -0.79 -16.13
C LEU A 29 18.77 -0.99 -14.62
N ALA A 30 17.78 -0.74 -13.76
CA ALA A 30 17.87 -1.00 -12.33
C ALA A 30 18.05 -2.49 -12.05
N LEU A 31 17.33 -3.34 -12.79
CA LEU A 31 17.47 -4.80 -12.69
C LEU A 31 18.81 -5.30 -13.26
N LYS A 32 19.31 -4.75 -14.37
CA LYS A 32 20.65 -5.06 -14.90
C LYS A 32 21.74 -4.66 -13.93
N LYS A 33 21.71 -3.44 -13.37
CA LYS A 33 22.63 -3.00 -12.31
C LYS A 33 22.59 -3.96 -11.13
N SER A 34 21.40 -4.32 -10.66
CA SER A 34 21.27 -5.27 -9.56
C SER A 34 21.78 -6.67 -9.92
N SER A 35 21.72 -7.10 -11.19
CA SER A 35 22.24 -8.39 -11.66
C SER A 35 23.75 -8.37 -11.93
N GLU A 36 24.31 -7.23 -12.32
CA GLU A 36 25.74 -7.01 -12.56
C GLU A 36 26.48 -6.89 -11.22
N GLU A 37 25.89 -6.22 -10.22
CA GLU A 37 26.36 -6.24 -8.83
C GLU A 37 26.32 -7.66 -8.24
N ILE A 38 25.32 -8.48 -8.62
CA ILE A 38 25.26 -9.91 -8.25
C ILE A 38 26.42 -10.69 -8.88
N ARG A 39 26.77 -10.42 -10.14
CA ARG A 39 27.90 -11.10 -10.80
C ARG A 39 29.24 -10.83 -10.12
N GLY A 40 29.42 -9.65 -9.53
CA GLY A 40 30.61 -9.31 -8.73
C GLY A 40 30.66 -9.93 -7.33
N LEU A 41 29.54 -10.48 -6.83
CA LEU A 41 29.44 -11.13 -5.51
C LEU A 41 29.42 -12.67 -5.60
N VAL A 42 29.27 -13.24 -6.80
CA VAL A 42 29.20 -14.70 -7.01
C VAL A 42 30.59 -15.36 -7.13
N ASP A 43 31.67 -14.59 -7.29
CA ASP A 43 33.05 -15.13 -7.33
C ASP A 43 33.75 -15.14 -5.95
N GLY A 44 32.99 -15.08 -4.84
CA GLY A 44 33.56 -14.85 -3.51
C GLY A 44 32.92 -15.57 -2.32
N ASP A 45 32.13 -16.63 -2.52
CA ASP A 45 31.71 -17.49 -1.40
C ASP A 45 31.43 -18.93 -1.88
N ASN A 46 32.51 -19.72 -2.00
CA ASN A 46 32.41 -21.18 -2.06
C ASN A 46 32.09 -21.69 -0.64
N GLY A 47 30.83 -21.55 -0.24
CA GLY A 47 30.24 -22.19 0.93
C GLY A 47 29.20 -23.19 0.47
N ASP A 48 29.63 -24.43 0.31
CA ASP A 48 28.78 -25.62 0.18
C ASP A 48 27.74 -25.65 1.32
N ASP A 49 26.46 -25.69 0.96
CA ASP A 49 25.42 -26.25 1.81
C ASP A 49 24.29 -26.82 0.92
N GLY A 50 24.66 -27.85 0.16
CA GLY A 50 23.73 -28.89 -0.26
C GLY A 50 23.23 -29.66 0.97
N GLY A 51 22.32 -29.06 1.73
CA GLY A 51 21.85 -29.59 3.00
C GLY A 51 20.33 -29.60 3.10
N ASN A 52 19.75 -30.78 2.88
CA ASN A 52 18.36 -31.11 3.18
C ASN A 52 18.11 -30.92 4.70
N SER A 53 17.77 -29.72 5.14
CA SER A 53 17.35 -29.46 6.51
C SER A 53 16.19 -28.45 6.53
N THR A 54 15.14 -28.85 7.25
CA THR A 54 14.03 -28.04 7.73
C THR A 54 14.46 -26.61 8.09
N GLY A 55 14.15 -25.65 7.23
CA GLY A 55 14.38 -24.22 7.44
C GLY A 55 13.47 -23.59 8.51
N ARG A 56 13.36 -24.21 9.69
CA ARG A 56 12.81 -23.60 10.90
C ARG A 56 13.80 -22.57 11.45
N ARG A 57 14.02 -21.42 10.78
CA ARG A 57 14.72 -20.26 11.39
C ARG A 57 14.69 -18.92 10.64
N ILE A 58 13.72 -18.67 9.77
CA ILE A 58 13.54 -17.35 9.15
C ILE A 58 12.06 -16.98 9.29
N LEU A 59 11.57 -16.60 10.47
CA LEU A 59 11.28 -15.21 10.85
C LEU A 59 10.92 -15.17 12.35
N ARG A 60 11.79 -15.66 13.25
CA ARG A 60 11.67 -15.35 14.69
C ARG A 60 12.00 -13.87 14.86
N GLY A 61 11.13 -13.14 15.58
CA GLY A 61 11.19 -11.69 15.76
C GLY A 61 12.58 -11.15 16.11
N LYS A 62 12.80 -9.90 15.71
CA LYS A 62 14.09 -9.19 15.51
C LYS A 62 14.63 -9.35 14.08
N HIS A 63 13.97 -8.69 13.12
CA HIS A 63 14.64 -8.32 11.88
C HIS A 63 15.90 -7.54 12.26
N LYS A 64 17.09 -8.13 12.09
CA LYS A 64 18.33 -7.35 12.19
C LYS A 64 18.21 -6.23 11.17
N LYS A 65 18.26 -4.97 11.61
CA LYS A 65 18.29 -3.81 10.71
C LYS A 65 19.34 -4.07 9.63
N TYR A 66 18.94 -3.95 8.37
CA TYR A 66 19.87 -4.11 7.26
C TYR A 66 20.97 -3.05 7.38
N LYS A 67 22.24 -3.49 7.40
CA LYS A 67 23.43 -2.63 7.59
C LYS A 67 24.24 -2.43 6.30
N GLY A 68 23.77 -2.99 5.17
CA GLY A 68 24.45 -2.85 3.90
C GLY A 68 24.21 -1.49 3.24
N PRO A 69 24.82 -1.22 2.07
CA PRO A 69 24.56 -0.02 1.29
C PRO A 69 23.09 0.05 0.87
N CYS A 70 22.59 1.26 0.60
CA CYS A 70 21.21 1.44 0.15
C CYS A 70 20.88 0.51 -1.03
N MET A 71 19.69 -0.08 -0.99
CA MET A 71 19.21 -0.96 -2.05
C MET A 71 17.74 -0.70 -2.31
N ALA A 72 17.43 -0.37 -3.57
CA ALA A 72 16.07 -0.34 -4.09
C ALA A 72 15.76 -1.69 -4.75
N THR A 73 14.77 -2.42 -4.24
CA THR A 73 14.56 -3.82 -4.61
C THR A 73 13.43 -4.03 -5.60
N ASN A 74 12.56 -3.04 -5.81
CA ASN A 74 11.42 -3.10 -6.72
C ASN A 74 11.37 -1.84 -7.63
N PRO A 75 10.55 -1.85 -8.69
CA PRO A 75 10.44 -0.73 -9.63
C PRO A 75 10.04 0.62 -9.02
N ILE A 76 9.17 0.63 -8.01
CA ILE A 76 8.69 1.85 -7.33
C ILE A 76 9.85 2.48 -6.57
N ASP A 77 10.53 1.71 -5.72
CA ASP A 77 11.70 2.17 -4.97
C ASP A 77 12.80 2.61 -5.93
N ALA A 78 13.09 1.86 -6.98
CA ALA A 78 14.18 2.17 -7.91
C ALA A 78 13.99 3.53 -8.62
N CYS A 79 12.75 4.00 -8.72
CA CYS A 79 12.43 5.30 -9.33
C CYS A 79 12.92 6.48 -8.46
N TRP A 80 12.80 6.42 -7.13
CA TRP A 80 13.10 7.56 -6.24
C TRP A 80 14.16 7.29 -5.18
N ARG A 81 14.30 6.06 -4.70
CA ARG A 81 15.14 5.64 -3.58
C ARG A 81 16.61 5.49 -3.99
N CYS A 82 17.48 5.38 -3.00
CA CYS A 82 18.94 5.33 -3.09
C CYS A 82 19.57 6.54 -3.79
N ARG A 83 19.06 7.73 -3.46
CA ARG A 83 19.56 9.01 -3.95
C ARG A 83 19.80 9.92 -2.76
N ASP A 84 21.02 10.35 -2.53
CA ASP A 84 21.38 11.17 -1.35
C ASP A 84 20.64 12.51 -1.32
N ASN A 85 20.21 12.98 -2.49
CA ASN A 85 19.46 14.22 -2.70
C ASN A 85 17.93 14.04 -2.75
N TRP A 86 17.41 12.92 -2.22
CA TRP A 86 15.97 12.67 -2.14
C TRP A 86 15.24 13.78 -1.37
N ALA A 87 15.91 14.38 -0.38
CA ALA A 87 15.34 15.43 0.46
C ALA A 87 15.18 16.77 -0.27
N GLU A 88 16.08 17.10 -1.21
CA GLU A 88 15.90 18.27 -2.09
C GLU A 88 14.90 17.98 -3.23
N ASN A 89 14.67 16.71 -3.55
CA ASN A 89 13.82 16.26 -4.66
C ASN A 89 12.63 15.41 -4.20
N ARG A 90 12.04 15.71 -3.03
CA ARG A 90 11.01 14.86 -2.40
C ARG A 90 9.86 14.54 -3.34
N LYS A 91 9.38 15.56 -4.06
CA LYS A 91 8.28 15.47 -5.02
C LYS A 91 8.51 14.53 -6.20
N LYS A 92 9.76 14.11 -6.44
CA LYS A 92 10.07 13.08 -7.44
C LYS A 92 9.30 11.78 -7.19
N LEU A 93 9.00 11.48 -5.93
CA LEU A 93 8.21 10.32 -5.51
C LEU A 93 6.89 10.20 -6.29
N ALA A 94 6.20 11.31 -6.54
CA ALA A 94 4.91 11.32 -7.24
C ALA A 94 4.99 10.87 -8.71
N ASN A 95 6.18 10.74 -9.29
CA ASN A 95 6.36 10.19 -10.64
C ASN A 95 6.64 8.68 -10.64
N CYS A 96 6.60 8.04 -9.47
CA CYS A 96 6.97 6.63 -9.29
C CYS A 96 5.78 5.70 -9.07
N VAL A 97 4.56 6.24 -9.11
CA VAL A 97 3.34 5.46 -8.94
C VAL A 97 3.13 4.55 -10.13
N VAL A 98 2.71 3.32 -9.87
CA VAL A 98 2.36 2.30 -10.86
C VAL A 98 1.04 1.65 -10.46
N GLY A 99 0.45 0.84 -11.34
CA GLY A 99 -0.81 0.18 -11.09
C GLY A 99 -2.01 1.11 -11.33
N PHE A 100 -3.18 0.74 -10.80
CA PHE A 100 -4.40 1.52 -11.01
C PHE A 100 -4.30 2.98 -10.51
N GLY A 101 -3.49 3.25 -9.49
CA GLY A 101 -3.21 4.59 -8.99
C GLY A 101 -2.13 5.37 -9.77
N HIS A 102 -1.62 4.90 -10.92
CA HIS A 102 -0.47 5.50 -11.63
C HIS A 102 -0.62 7.01 -11.98
N LYS A 103 -1.84 7.56 -11.97
CA LYS A 103 -2.13 8.97 -12.20
C LYS A 103 -2.09 9.84 -10.94
N THR A 104 -1.83 9.24 -9.79
CA THR A 104 -1.85 9.96 -8.50
C THR A 104 -0.64 10.88 -8.39
N GLU A 105 -0.90 12.19 -8.35
CA GLU A 105 0.16 13.20 -8.19
C GLU A 105 0.24 13.79 -6.76
N GLY A 106 -0.79 13.59 -5.94
CA GLY A 106 -0.83 14.12 -4.58
C GLY A 106 -0.74 15.65 -4.57
N GLY A 107 0.07 16.19 -3.67
CA GLY A 107 0.40 17.61 -3.57
C GLY A 107 1.63 18.04 -4.37
N LYS A 108 2.01 17.33 -5.44
CA LYS A 108 3.22 17.58 -6.24
C LYS A 108 3.35 19.05 -6.69
N ASP A 109 2.26 19.66 -7.15
CA ASP A 109 2.25 21.05 -7.65
C ASP A 109 2.04 22.09 -6.54
N GLY A 110 1.88 21.64 -5.30
CA GLY A 110 1.62 22.49 -4.13
C GLY A 110 2.86 22.90 -3.36
N ASP A 111 2.76 23.85 -2.45
CA ASP A 111 3.88 24.21 -1.59
C ASP A 111 4.21 23.12 -0.56
N TYR A 112 5.44 23.15 -0.05
CA TYR A 112 5.78 22.36 1.12
C TYR A 112 5.12 22.96 2.35
N TYR A 113 4.44 22.12 3.14
CA TYR A 113 3.99 22.47 4.48
C TYR A 113 4.74 21.63 5.50
N VAL A 114 5.32 22.27 6.50
CA VAL A 114 6.08 21.59 7.56
C VAL A 114 5.22 21.51 8.81
N VAL A 115 4.83 20.29 9.20
CA VAL A 115 4.21 20.04 10.50
C VAL A 115 5.26 20.26 11.57
N THR A 116 4.97 21.17 12.49
CA THR A 116 5.81 21.55 13.64
C THR A 116 5.12 21.27 14.97
N ASP A 117 3.81 21.04 14.98
CA ASP A 117 3.00 20.74 16.15
C ASP A 117 2.27 19.40 15.93
N ASP A 118 2.47 18.45 16.83
CA ASP A 118 1.86 17.12 16.82
C ASP A 118 0.53 17.06 17.61
N SER A 119 0.04 18.20 18.11
CA SER A 119 -1.25 18.28 18.79
C SER A 119 -2.45 18.27 17.83
N ASP A 120 -3.61 17.85 18.35
CA ASP A 120 -4.88 17.77 17.63
C ASP A 120 -6.06 18.22 18.52
N ASP A 121 -5.85 19.33 19.22
CA ASP A 121 -6.70 19.77 20.33
C ASP A 121 -8.04 20.38 19.90
N ASP A 122 -8.09 20.94 18.68
CA ASP A 122 -9.27 21.61 18.12
C ASP A 122 -9.53 21.12 16.68
N VAL A 123 -10.57 20.31 16.54
CA VAL A 123 -10.99 19.74 15.24
C VAL A 123 -11.84 20.69 14.40
N LEU A 124 -12.30 21.80 14.98
CA LEU A 124 -13.05 22.84 14.28
C LEU A 124 -12.14 23.98 13.82
N ASN A 125 -11.15 24.37 14.63
CA ASN A 125 -10.21 25.44 14.31
C ASN A 125 -8.77 24.95 14.54
N PRO A 126 -8.28 24.03 13.69
CA PRO A 126 -6.92 23.52 13.83
C PRO A 126 -5.90 24.66 13.75
N LYS A 127 -4.79 24.55 14.48
CA LYS A 127 -3.76 25.58 14.55
C LYS A 127 -2.77 25.44 13.38
N PRO A 128 -2.30 26.53 12.74
CA PRO A 128 -1.16 26.46 11.84
C PRO A 128 0.05 25.78 12.53
N GLY A 129 0.78 24.96 11.79
CA GLY A 129 1.82 24.06 12.32
C GLY A 129 1.34 22.63 12.58
N THR A 130 0.03 22.40 12.75
CA THR A 130 -0.55 21.05 12.94
C THR A 130 -0.78 20.31 11.62
N LEU A 131 -0.88 18.98 11.67
CA LEU A 131 -1.25 18.16 10.52
C LEU A 131 -2.69 18.46 10.04
N ARG A 132 -3.66 18.55 10.97
CA ARG A 132 -5.07 18.81 10.62
C ARG A 132 -5.26 20.12 9.87
N TRP A 133 -4.53 21.17 10.25
CA TRP A 133 -4.61 22.45 9.55
C TRP A 133 -4.24 22.34 8.07
N ALA A 134 -3.19 21.55 7.75
CA ALA A 134 -2.76 21.33 6.37
C ALA A 134 -3.72 20.43 5.58
N MET A 135 -4.33 19.44 6.23
CA MET A 135 -5.25 18.52 5.56
C MET A 135 -6.49 19.21 4.98
N ILE A 136 -7.00 20.24 5.65
CA ILE A 136 -8.23 20.95 5.24
C ILE A 136 -8.00 22.09 4.25
N ARG A 137 -6.74 22.32 3.82
CA ARG A 137 -6.42 23.35 2.83
C ARG A 137 -6.97 22.98 1.46
N ASP A 138 -7.46 23.95 0.70
CA ASP A 138 -7.98 23.69 -0.65
C ASP A 138 -6.85 23.57 -1.67
N GLU A 139 -5.76 24.30 -1.45
CA GLU A 139 -4.57 24.23 -2.30
C GLU A 139 -3.86 22.87 -2.20
N PRO A 140 -3.18 22.42 -3.27
CA PRO A 140 -2.32 21.25 -3.18
C PRO A 140 -1.22 21.48 -2.14
N LEU A 141 -0.87 20.45 -1.36
CA LEU A 141 0.22 20.56 -0.38
C LEU A 141 1.07 19.29 -0.31
N TRP A 142 2.38 19.48 -0.24
CA TRP A 142 3.34 18.44 0.12
C TRP A 142 3.72 18.56 1.59
N ILE A 143 3.04 17.81 2.45
CA ILE A 143 3.19 17.84 3.90
C ILE A 143 4.41 17.00 4.32
N ILE A 144 5.33 17.62 5.05
CA ILE A 144 6.50 16.98 5.70
C ILE A 144 6.52 17.30 7.19
N PHE A 145 7.42 16.64 7.93
CA PHE A 145 7.49 16.76 9.39
C PHE A 145 8.84 17.31 9.83
N ALA A 146 8.83 18.25 10.77
CA ALA A 146 10.06 18.92 11.24
C ALA A 146 10.97 18.00 12.09
N ARG A 147 10.38 16.96 12.70
CA ARG A 147 11.02 16.01 13.63
C ARG A 147 10.15 14.76 13.72
N ASP A 148 10.65 13.76 14.44
CA ASP A 148 9.84 12.62 14.88
C ASP A 148 8.61 13.09 15.64
N MET A 149 7.45 12.49 15.36
CA MET A 149 6.17 12.93 15.90
C MET A 149 5.28 11.75 16.28
N HIS A 150 4.56 11.90 17.39
CA HIS A 150 3.51 10.98 17.83
C HIS A 150 2.17 11.72 17.85
N ILE A 151 1.50 11.71 16.71
CA ILE A 151 0.25 12.43 16.49
C ILE A 151 -0.90 11.56 16.99
N LYS A 152 -1.54 12.00 18.08
CA LYS A 152 -2.76 11.40 18.59
C LYS A 152 -3.96 12.20 18.10
N LEU A 153 -4.61 11.71 17.04
CA LEU A 153 -5.81 12.33 16.50
C LEU A 153 -6.98 12.18 17.48
N SER A 154 -7.63 13.29 17.83
CA SER A 154 -8.78 13.27 18.74
C SER A 154 -10.04 12.71 18.06
N HIS A 155 -10.17 12.99 16.76
CA HIS A 155 -11.22 12.49 15.86
C HIS A 155 -10.62 12.21 14.49
N GLU A 156 -11.36 11.53 13.62
CA GLU A 156 -10.89 11.21 12.27
C GLU A 156 -10.26 12.41 11.54
N LEU A 157 -9.13 12.17 10.88
CA LEU A 157 -8.44 13.16 10.08
C LEU A 157 -9.02 13.16 8.67
N ILE A 158 -10.01 14.02 8.45
CA ILE A 158 -10.60 14.27 7.13
C ILE A 158 -9.71 15.28 6.38
N MET A 159 -9.59 15.11 5.07
CA MET A 159 -8.72 15.92 4.22
C MET A 159 -9.39 16.34 2.92
N GLN A 160 -8.81 17.37 2.30
CA GLN A 160 -9.11 17.80 0.94
C GLN A 160 -8.26 17.04 -0.10
N SER A 161 -8.59 17.23 -1.37
CA SER A 161 -7.86 16.64 -2.51
C SER A 161 -6.42 17.19 -2.63
N LYS A 162 -5.59 16.51 -3.43
CA LYS A 162 -4.23 16.97 -3.81
C LYS A 162 -3.29 17.13 -2.62
N LYS A 163 -3.27 16.12 -1.75
CA LYS A 163 -2.43 16.10 -0.54
C LYS A 163 -1.39 15.00 -0.64
N THR A 164 -0.17 15.31 -0.21
CA THR A 164 0.84 14.30 0.07
C THR A 164 1.24 14.38 1.53
N ILE A 165 1.08 13.29 2.28
CA ILE A 165 1.74 13.09 3.59
C ILE A 165 3.04 12.34 3.33
N ASP A 166 4.18 12.98 3.55
CA ASP A 166 5.52 12.42 3.33
C ASP A 166 6.31 12.34 4.64
N GLY A 167 6.32 11.16 5.26
CA GLY A 167 7.03 10.89 6.51
C GLY A 167 8.56 10.82 6.37
N ARG A 168 9.13 10.80 5.16
CA ARG A 168 10.59 10.62 5.00
C ARG A 168 11.36 11.73 5.73
N GLY A 169 12.38 11.35 6.50
CA GLY A 169 13.20 12.28 7.28
C GLY A 169 12.75 12.45 8.73
N ALA A 170 11.63 11.85 9.11
CA ALA A 170 11.12 11.82 10.48
C ALA A 170 10.48 10.46 10.77
N ASN A 171 10.48 10.04 12.03
CA ASN A 171 9.69 8.90 12.48
C ASN A 171 8.30 9.38 12.92
N VAL A 172 7.30 9.21 12.05
CA VAL A 172 5.95 9.76 12.24
C VAL A 172 4.98 8.65 12.55
N HIS A 173 4.35 8.73 13.73
CA HIS A 173 3.33 7.82 14.20
C HIS A 173 1.98 8.55 14.31
N ILE A 174 0.94 8.00 13.68
CA ILE A 174 -0.46 8.32 13.96
C ILE A 174 -1.02 7.17 14.77
N ALA A 175 -1.28 7.41 16.07
CA ALA A 175 -1.56 6.32 16.98
C ALA A 175 -2.37 6.72 18.23
N TYR A 176 -2.97 5.70 18.87
CA TYR A 176 -3.68 5.81 20.15
C TYR A 176 -4.87 6.77 20.16
N GLY A 177 -5.36 7.12 18.96
CA GLY A 177 -6.46 8.02 18.70
C GLY A 177 -7.25 7.54 17.48
N ALA A 178 -7.90 8.45 16.79
CA ALA A 178 -8.65 8.15 15.57
C ALA A 178 -7.75 7.92 14.35
N GLY A 179 -8.33 7.38 13.28
CA GLY A 179 -7.65 7.14 12.00
C GLY A 179 -7.78 8.27 10.98
N ILE A 180 -7.40 7.96 9.74
CA ILE A 180 -7.42 8.87 8.59
C ILE A 180 -8.63 8.57 7.70
N THR A 181 -9.34 9.61 7.27
CA THR A 181 -10.51 9.48 6.38
C THR A 181 -10.27 10.26 5.08
N ILE A 182 -10.14 9.52 3.98
CA ILE A 182 -10.04 10.02 2.60
C ILE A 182 -11.43 9.89 1.98
N GLN A 183 -12.25 10.93 2.09
CA GLN A 183 -13.65 10.89 1.71
C GLN A 183 -13.99 11.91 0.62
N PHE A 184 -14.57 11.44 -0.48
CA PHE A 184 -15.01 12.25 -1.62
C PHE A 184 -13.93 13.19 -2.18
N VAL A 185 -12.69 12.72 -2.18
CA VAL A 185 -11.53 13.48 -2.67
C VAL A 185 -10.75 12.68 -3.72
N GLN A 186 -9.80 13.35 -4.34
CA GLN A 186 -8.90 12.73 -5.31
C GLN A 186 -7.46 13.18 -5.16
N ASP A 187 -6.56 12.42 -5.76
CA ASP A 187 -5.12 12.69 -5.83
C ASP A 187 -4.50 12.82 -4.43
N VAL A 188 -4.45 11.72 -3.69
CA VAL A 188 -3.86 11.68 -2.34
C VAL A 188 -2.73 10.66 -2.28
N ILE A 189 -1.58 11.09 -1.76
CA ILE A 189 -0.43 10.22 -1.45
C ILE A 189 -0.25 10.18 0.06
N ILE A 190 -0.19 8.99 0.66
CA ILE A 190 0.27 8.80 2.03
C ILE A 190 1.48 7.90 1.99
N HIS A 191 2.62 8.43 2.43
CA HIS A 191 3.91 7.77 2.28
C HIS A 191 4.77 7.82 3.54
N GLY A 192 5.33 6.67 3.92
CA GLY A 192 6.43 6.61 4.88
C GLY A 192 6.04 6.89 6.33
N ILE A 193 4.82 6.55 6.75
CA ILE A 193 4.32 6.78 8.12
C ILE A 193 3.94 5.47 8.83
N HIS A 194 3.87 5.53 10.16
CA HIS A 194 3.32 4.47 11.01
C HIS A 194 1.88 4.82 11.40
N VAL A 195 0.95 3.87 11.25
CA VAL A 195 -0.45 4.01 11.71
C VAL A 195 -0.83 2.80 12.55
N HIS A 196 -1.03 2.98 13.86
CA HIS A 196 -1.27 1.83 14.73
C HIS A 196 -2.05 2.15 16.00
N HIS A 197 -2.62 1.13 16.65
CA HIS A 197 -3.39 1.33 17.89
C HIS A 197 -4.51 2.35 17.71
N ILE A 198 -5.18 2.28 16.58
CA ILE A 198 -6.28 3.19 16.24
C ILE A 198 -7.53 2.74 16.97
N LEU A 199 -8.23 3.70 17.56
CA LEU A 199 -9.38 3.50 18.43
C LEU A 199 -10.63 4.17 17.83
N PRO A 200 -11.83 3.68 18.16
CA PRO A 200 -13.07 4.35 17.80
C PRO A 200 -13.11 5.78 18.34
N SER A 201 -13.54 6.74 17.52
CA SER A 201 -13.73 8.12 17.94
C SER A 201 -15.20 8.42 18.15
N LYS A 202 -15.53 9.23 19.17
CA LYS A 202 -16.90 9.71 19.38
C LYS A 202 -17.33 10.57 18.20
N GLY A 203 -18.65 10.68 17.98
CA GLY A 203 -19.18 11.64 17.01
C GLY A 203 -18.94 13.08 17.47
N ALA A 204 -18.56 13.95 16.54
CA ALA A 204 -18.30 15.36 16.77
C ALA A 204 -18.62 16.19 15.53
N VAL A 205 -18.71 17.51 15.70
CA VAL A 205 -18.67 18.42 14.56
C VAL A 205 -17.21 18.58 14.17
N ILE A 206 -16.86 18.23 12.92
CA ILE A 206 -15.48 18.22 12.43
C ILE A 206 -15.40 19.13 11.21
N ARG A 207 -14.35 19.96 11.16
CA ARG A 207 -14.02 20.74 9.97
C ARG A 207 -13.27 19.86 8.97
N ASP A 208 -13.77 19.80 7.75
CA ASP A 208 -13.20 19.03 6.64
C ASP A 208 -12.66 19.92 5.50
N SER A 209 -13.05 21.20 5.45
CA SER A 209 -12.49 22.20 4.53
C SER A 209 -12.39 23.60 5.17
N MET A 210 -11.88 24.55 4.41
CA MET A 210 -11.86 25.96 4.79
C MET A 210 -13.22 26.53 5.18
N ASP A 211 -14.24 26.11 4.45
CA ASP A 211 -15.56 26.74 4.47
C ASP A 211 -16.65 25.80 4.96
N HIS A 212 -16.30 24.54 5.25
CA HIS A 212 -17.24 23.50 5.65
C HIS A 212 -16.80 22.77 6.92
N TYR A 213 -17.79 22.49 7.76
CA TYR A 213 -17.71 21.56 8.88
C TYR A 213 -19.06 20.87 9.01
N GLY A 214 -19.06 19.63 9.47
CA GLY A 214 -20.28 18.82 9.55
C GLY A 214 -20.31 17.93 10.78
N GLN A 215 -21.52 17.54 11.20
CA GLN A 215 -21.70 16.53 12.24
C GLN A 215 -21.26 15.16 11.69
N ARG A 216 -20.31 14.55 12.38
CA ARG A 216 -19.81 13.20 12.12
C ARG A 216 -20.36 12.24 13.16
N THR A 217 -20.63 11.01 12.72
CA THR A 217 -21.02 9.91 13.60
C THR A 217 -19.78 9.34 14.31
N MET A 218 -20.00 8.34 15.17
CA MET A 218 -18.90 7.57 15.72
C MET A 218 -18.07 6.96 14.58
N GLY A 219 -16.74 7.02 14.71
CA GLY A 219 -15.81 6.35 13.79
C GLY A 219 -15.48 4.96 14.33
N ASP A 220 -15.37 3.98 13.43
CA ASP A 220 -15.28 2.56 13.79
C ASP A 220 -13.90 2.15 14.33
N GLY A 221 -12.87 2.96 14.07
CA GLY A 221 -11.49 2.69 14.50
C GLY A 221 -10.62 2.09 13.40
N ASP A 222 -10.96 2.33 12.14
CA ASP A 222 -10.12 2.02 10.99
C ASP A 222 -8.85 2.86 10.95
N GLY A 223 -7.74 2.27 10.50
CA GLY A 223 -6.49 2.99 10.29
C GLY A 223 -6.60 4.06 9.20
N ILE A 224 -6.96 3.64 7.98
CA ILE A 224 -7.19 4.50 6.82
C ILE A 224 -8.49 4.07 6.13
N ASN A 225 -9.47 4.96 6.06
CA ASN A 225 -10.72 4.74 5.34
C ASN A 225 -10.74 5.56 4.04
N ILE A 226 -11.00 4.91 2.90
CA ILE A 226 -11.11 5.50 1.57
C ILE A 226 -12.55 5.36 1.10
N PHE A 227 -13.26 6.48 1.01
CA PHE A 227 -14.69 6.53 0.75
C PHE A 227 -15.00 7.38 -0.48
N GLY A 228 -15.52 6.76 -1.55
CA GLY A 228 -15.87 7.45 -2.80
C GLY A 228 -14.76 8.33 -3.37
N SER A 229 -13.52 7.86 -3.30
CA SER A 229 -12.32 8.63 -3.67
C SER A 229 -11.55 7.97 -4.81
N THR A 230 -10.78 8.75 -5.57
CA THR A 230 -10.03 8.27 -6.75
C THR A 230 -8.59 8.74 -6.75
N ASN A 231 -7.70 8.02 -7.45
CA ASN A 231 -6.28 8.34 -7.56
C ASN A 231 -5.64 8.44 -6.16
N ILE A 232 -5.59 7.29 -5.47
CA ILE A 232 -5.03 7.19 -4.13
C ILE A 232 -3.79 6.31 -4.18
N TRP A 233 -2.72 6.77 -3.55
CA TRP A 233 -1.50 6.00 -3.39
C TRP A 233 -1.08 5.92 -1.92
N LEU A 234 -1.12 4.72 -1.38
CA LEU A 234 -0.62 4.41 -0.04
C LEU A 234 0.68 3.63 -0.18
N ASP A 235 1.81 4.18 0.25
CA ASP A 235 3.13 3.62 -0.02
C ASP A 235 4.04 3.61 1.21
N HIS A 236 4.78 2.53 1.44
CA HIS A 236 5.70 2.47 2.58
C HIS A 236 5.02 2.83 3.92
N ILE A 237 3.80 2.37 4.14
CA ILE A 237 3.09 2.55 5.41
C ILE A 237 3.32 1.30 6.27
N SER A 238 3.59 1.49 7.55
CA SER A 238 3.58 0.41 8.54
C SER A 238 2.33 0.49 9.40
N MET A 239 1.48 -0.54 9.36
CA MET A 239 0.23 -0.55 10.11
C MET A 239 0.06 -1.80 10.98
N SER A 240 -0.51 -1.61 12.17
CA SER A 240 -0.85 -2.70 13.09
C SER A 240 -1.92 -2.30 14.10
N GLU A 241 -2.62 -3.28 14.67
CA GLU A 241 -3.43 -3.09 15.89
C GLU A 241 -4.45 -1.95 15.80
N CYS A 242 -5.11 -1.75 14.65
CA CYS A 242 -6.31 -0.92 14.58
C CYS A 242 -7.50 -1.70 15.17
N GLN A 243 -8.54 -0.99 15.62
CA GLN A 243 -9.66 -1.63 16.29
C GLN A 243 -10.59 -2.37 15.33
N ASP A 244 -10.77 -1.85 14.10
CA ASP A 244 -11.62 -2.47 13.06
C ASP A 244 -10.82 -2.92 11.83
N GLY A 245 -10.66 -2.07 10.80
CA GLY A 245 -9.89 -2.27 9.56
C GLY A 245 -8.50 -1.61 9.59
N LEU A 246 -7.47 -2.15 8.89
CA LEU A 246 -6.26 -1.34 8.63
C LEU A 246 -6.57 -0.35 7.51
N ILE A 247 -7.03 -0.88 6.38
CA ILE A 247 -7.37 -0.09 5.19
C ILE A 247 -8.71 -0.57 4.65
N ASP A 248 -9.67 0.33 4.61
CA ASP A 248 -10.97 0.12 4.00
C ASP A 248 -11.13 1.00 2.76
N ALA A 249 -11.56 0.41 1.64
CA ALA A 249 -11.82 1.12 0.39
C ALA A 249 -13.22 0.78 -0.09
N ILE A 250 -14.14 1.74 0.05
CA ILE A 250 -15.58 1.53 -0.14
C ILE A 250 -16.22 2.67 -0.94
N GLN A 251 -17.52 2.51 -1.19
CA GLN A 251 -18.39 3.45 -1.89
C GLN A 251 -17.88 3.92 -3.27
N GLY A 252 -17.50 2.96 -4.12
CA GLY A 252 -17.09 3.26 -5.50
C GLY A 252 -15.70 3.89 -5.62
N SER A 253 -14.87 3.82 -4.56
CA SER A 253 -13.48 4.22 -4.65
C SER A 253 -12.73 3.40 -5.72
N THR A 254 -11.87 4.06 -6.49
CA THR A 254 -11.22 3.46 -7.67
C THR A 254 -9.83 4.09 -7.92
N ALA A 255 -9.07 3.57 -8.87
CA ALA A 255 -7.72 4.04 -9.20
C ALA A 255 -6.82 4.13 -7.95
N ILE A 256 -6.74 3.02 -7.21
CA ILE A 256 -5.98 2.92 -5.96
C ILE A 256 -4.77 2.02 -6.18
N THR A 257 -3.59 2.49 -5.76
CA THR A 257 -2.41 1.66 -5.56
C THR A 257 -2.05 1.67 -4.09
N ILE A 258 -1.82 0.49 -3.51
CA ILE A 258 -1.28 0.36 -2.17
C ILE A 258 -0.03 -0.50 -2.33
N SER A 259 1.14 0.02 -1.95
CA SER A 259 2.44 -0.57 -2.27
C SER A 259 3.47 -0.50 -1.16
N ASN A 260 4.41 -1.46 -1.13
CA ASN A 260 5.54 -1.44 -0.20
C ASN A 260 5.15 -1.30 1.28
N CYS A 261 3.93 -1.68 1.67
CA CYS A 261 3.45 -1.52 3.03
C CYS A 261 3.75 -2.78 3.87
N HIS A 262 3.82 -2.59 5.18
CA HIS A 262 4.04 -3.65 6.14
C HIS A 262 2.85 -3.73 7.11
N PHE A 263 2.17 -4.87 7.11
CA PHE A 263 0.96 -5.10 7.90
C PHE A 263 1.18 -6.26 8.86
N THR A 264 0.81 -6.07 10.12
CA THR A 264 0.90 -7.11 11.16
C THR A 264 -0.20 -6.93 12.20
N HIS A 265 -0.48 -7.98 12.99
CA HIS A 265 -1.35 -7.90 14.18
C HIS A 265 -2.72 -7.28 13.88
N HIS A 266 -3.45 -7.85 12.91
CA HIS A 266 -4.73 -7.30 12.46
C HIS A 266 -5.60 -8.27 11.66
N ASN A 267 -6.84 -7.89 11.37
CA ASN A 267 -7.79 -8.72 10.64
C ASN A 267 -7.83 -8.48 9.12
N ASP A 268 -7.66 -7.23 8.61
CA ASP A 268 -8.01 -6.87 7.20
C ASP A 268 -7.10 -5.84 6.46
N VAL A 269 -6.79 -6.04 5.14
CA VAL A 269 -5.92 -5.18 4.26
C VAL A 269 -6.01 -5.45 2.70
N THR A 270 -5.83 -4.50 1.76
CA THR A 270 -5.86 -4.76 0.26
C THR A 270 -4.64 -4.27 -0.56
N VAL A 271 -3.83 -5.11 -1.28
CA VAL A 271 -2.47 -4.60 -1.63
C VAL A 271 -1.54 -5.32 -2.68
N THR A 272 -0.53 -4.60 -3.27
CA THR A 272 0.62 -5.06 -4.14
C THR A 272 2.03 -4.77 -3.55
N PHE A 273 3.05 -5.64 -3.69
CA PHE A 273 4.41 -5.49 -3.09
C PHE A 273 4.50 -5.36 -1.55
N ASN A 274 3.65 -6.07 -0.80
CA ASN A 274 3.57 -5.90 0.65
C ASN A 274 4.12 -7.09 1.37
N HIS A 275 4.52 -6.82 2.60
CA HIS A 275 4.76 -7.87 3.57
C HIS A 275 3.55 -7.98 4.51
N PHE A 276 2.81 -9.07 4.35
CA PHE A 276 1.78 -9.51 5.28
C PHE A 276 2.43 -10.42 6.32
N GLY A 277 2.76 -9.81 7.44
CA GLY A 277 3.50 -10.46 8.51
C GLY A 277 2.60 -11.20 9.48
N LYS A 278 3.12 -11.39 10.69
CA LYS A 278 2.47 -12.23 11.70
C LYS A 278 1.19 -11.64 12.23
N GLU A 279 0.39 -12.56 12.76
CA GLU A 279 -0.84 -12.25 13.50
C GLU A 279 -1.89 -11.54 12.64
N LEU A 280 -1.85 -11.78 11.33
CA LEU A 280 -2.93 -11.46 10.42
C LEU A 280 -3.94 -12.60 10.39
N ILE A 281 -5.22 -12.31 10.62
CA ILE A 281 -6.24 -13.37 10.61
C ILE A 281 -6.68 -13.70 9.18
N GLN A 282 -7.07 -12.69 8.40
CA GLN A 282 -7.70 -12.88 7.09
C GLN A 282 -7.58 -11.64 6.17
N ARG A 283 -8.35 -11.61 5.08
CA ARG A 283 -8.68 -10.43 4.27
C ARG A 283 -7.48 -9.61 3.77
N MET A 284 -6.52 -10.25 3.11
CA MET A 284 -5.31 -9.63 2.56
C MET A 284 -5.24 -9.60 1.00
N PRO A 285 -6.23 -9.15 0.20
CA PRO A 285 -7.55 -8.56 0.51
C PRO A 285 -8.73 -9.48 0.77
N ARG A 286 -9.79 -8.87 1.32
CA ARG A 286 -11.17 -9.27 1.03
C ARG A 286 -11.80 -8.28 0.07
N CYS A 287 -12.14 -8.78 -1.11
CA CYS A 287 -12.66 -7.98 -2.22
C CYS A 287 -14.19 -8.06 -2.34
N ARG A 288 -14.84 -6.97 -2.71
CA ARG A 288 -16.28 -6.97 -3.05
C ARG A 288 -16.53 -6.07 -4.24
N LEU A 289 -17.05 -6.65 -5.33
CA LEU A 289 -17.24 -5.98 -6.62
C LEU A 289 -15.90 -5.43 -7.19
N GLY A 290 -15.84 -5.23 -8.51
CA GLY A 290 -14.65 -4.62 -9.14
C GLY A 290 -13.51 -5.60 -9.44
N PHE A 291 -12.34 -5.02 -9.76
CA PHE A 291 -11.16 -5.72 -10.26
C PHE A 291 -9.96 -5.46 -9.35
N PHE A 292 -9.25 -6.53 -8.98
CA PHE A 292 -8.10 -6.47 -8.08
C PHE A 292 -6.92 -7.20 -8.69
N HIS A 293 -5.81 -6.48 -8.80
CA HIS A 293 -4.52 -7.04 -9.19
C HIS A 293 -3.65 -7.22 -7.94
N VAL A 294 -3.44 -8.47 -7.55
CA VAL A 294 -2.64 -8.86 -6.39
C VAL A 294 -1.31 -9.39 -6.90
N VAL A 295 -0.24 -8.62 -6.79
CA VAL A 295 1.02 -8.95 -7.46
C VAL A 295 2.24 -8.81 -6.54
N ASN A 296 3.11 -9.82 -6.60
CA ASN A 296 4.40 -9.89 -5.90
C ASN A 296 4.37 -9.52 -4.40
N ASN A 297 3.31 -9.92 -3.69
CA ASN A 297 3.21 -9.81 -2.24
C ASN A 297 3.79 -11.04 -1.52
N ASP A 298 4.30 -10.84 -0.31
CA ASP A 298 4.76 -11.92 0.58
C ASP A 298 3.72 -12.14 1.69
N TYR A 299 3.11 -13.32 1.68
CA TYR A 299 2.10 -13.75 2.64
C TYR A 299 2.68 -14.79 3.56
N THR A 300 2.67 -14.46 4.85
CA THR A 300 3.17 -15.38 5.87
C THR A 300 2.17 -15.45 7.02
N HIS A 301 1.95 -16.65 7.57
CA HIS A 301 1.28 -16.81 8.87
C HIS A 301 -0.15 -16.26 8.98
N TRP A 302 -0.96 -16.29 7.91
CA TRP A 302 -2.40 -16.02 8.05
C TRP A 302 -3.07 -17.07 8.96
N LYS A 303 -4.14 -16.72 9.66
CA LYS A 303 -4.83 -17.66 10.57
C LYS A 303 -6.07 -18.32 9.97
N MET A 304 -6.68 -17.74 8.93
CA MET A 304 -7.90 -18.28 8.32
C MET A 304 -7.81 -18.39 6.80
N TYR A 305 -7.56 -17.29 6.10
CA TYR A 305 -7.30 -17.25 4.66
C TYR A 305 -6.45 -16.03 4.31
N ALA A 306 -5.85 -15.98 3.12
CA ALA A 306 -5.17 -14.77 2.66
C ALA A 306 -6.10 -13.92 1.78
N LEU A 307 -6.59 -14.48 0.69
CA LEU A 307 -7.43 -13.78 -0.28
C LEU A 307 -8.89 -14.17 -0.10
N GLY A 308 -9.78 -13.20 -0.01
CA GLY A 308 -11.20 -13.45 0.13
C GLY A 308 -12.05 -12.53 -0.71
N GLY A 309 -13.34 -12.80 -0.72
CA GLY A 309 -14.27 -11.90 -1.38
C GLY A 309 -15.70 -12.39 -1.44
N SER A 310 -16.58 -11.46 -1.75
CA SER A 310 -18.04 -11.66 -1.85
C SER A 310 -18.60 -10.83 -2.99
N MET A 311 -19.73 -11.23 -3.56
CA MET A 311 -20.39 -10.51 -4.67
C MET A 311 -19.49 -10.33 -5.91
N HIS A 312 -18.95 -11.44 -6.41
CA HIS A 312 -18.33 -11.53 -7.73
C HIS A 312 -17.20 -10.51 -8.01
N PRO A 313 -16.19 -10.35 -7.13
CA PRO A 313 -14.98 -9.61 -7.50
C PRO A 313 -14.16 -10.41 -8.52
N THR A 314 -13.42 -9.70 -9.37
CA THR A 314 -12.33 -10.29 -10.16
C THR A 314 -11.02 -10.15 -9.40
N ILE A 315 -10.33 -11.26 -9.14
CA ILE A 315 -9.02 -11.28 -8.46
C ILE A 315 -8.00 -11.95 -9.36
N ILE A 316 -6.99 -11.20 -9.78
CA ILE A 316 -5.85 -11.70 -10.54
C ILE A 316 -4.64 -11.71 -9.62
N SER A 317 -4.28 -12.90 -9.12
CA SER A 317 -3.09 -13.13 -8.29
C SER A 317 -1.92 -13.56 -9.16
N GLN A 318 -0.83 -12.77 -9.16
CA GLN A 318 0.35 -13.06 -9.97
C GLN A 318 1.66 -12.94 -9.20
N GLY A 319 2.52 -13.96 -9.30
CA GLY A 319 3.88 -13.92 -8.77
C GLY A 319 3.98 -13.67 -7.26
N ASN A 320 2.92 -13.92 -6.48
CA ASN A 320 2.93 -13.80 -5.03
C ASN A 320 3.58 -15.02 -4.37
N ARG A 321 4.03 -14.85 -3.14
CA ARG A 321 4.55 -15.95 -2.32
C ARG A 321 3.63 -16.20 -1.14
N PHE A 322 3.09 -17.40 -1.04
CA PHE A 322 2.16 -17.83 -0.01
C PHE A 322 2.79 -18.93 0.85
N VAL A 323 3.14 -18.62 2.10
CA VAL A 323 3.59 -19.62 3.07
C VAL A 323 2.44 -19.92 4.03
N ALA A 324 1.76 -21.04 3.80
CA ALA A 324 0.65 -21.42 4.67
C ALA A 324 1.12 -21.63 6.12
N PRO A 325 0.26 -21.33 7.11
CA PRO A 325 0.52 -21.65 8.51
C PRO A 325 0.65 -23.17 8.71
N GLU A 326 1.16 -23.59 9.87
CA GLU A 326 1.23 -25.02 10.22
C GLU A 326 -0.15 -25.68 10.36
N ASP A 327 -1.17 -24.88 10.69
CA ASP A 327 -2.55 -25.32 10.77
C ASP A 327 -3.06 -25.88 9.44
N ASN A 328 -3.58 -27.10 9.46
CA ASN A 328 -4.09 -27.80 8.27
C ASN A 328 -5.42 -27.23 7.78
N ASP A 329 -6.18 -26.56 8.64
CA ASP A 329 -7.46 -25.96 8.29
C ASP A 329 -7.28 -24.61 7.57
N ALA A 330 -6.07 -24.03 7.64
CA ALA A 330 -5.73 -22.73 7.03
C ALA A 330 -4.80 -22.85 5.81
N LYS A 331 -4.79 -24.00 5.12
CA LYS A 331 -3.98 -24.23 3.91
C LYS A 331 -4.57 -23.59 2.65
N GLU A 332 -5.88 -23.36 2.60
CA GLU A 332 -6.49 -22.69 1.45
C GLU A 332 -6.24 -21.18 1.52
N VAL A 333 -5.58 -20.66 0.49
CA VAL A 333 -5.28 -19.23 0.32
C VAL A 333 -6.58 -18.44 0.13
N THR A 334 -7.54 -19.02 -0.57
CA THR A 334 -8.77 -18.37 -1.08
C THR A 334 -10.00 -18.66 -0.23
N ASN A 335 -10.83 -17.66 0.08
CA ASN A 335 -12.13 -17.83 0.73
C ASN A 335 -13.25 -17.06 0.02
N ARG A 336 -14.26 -17.77 -0.49
CA ARG A 336 -15.42 -17.15 -1.15
C ARG A 336 -16.51 -16.97 -0.11
N ASN A 337 -16.64 -15.76 0.39
CA ASN A 337 -17.56 -15.45 1.48
C ASN A 337 -19.00 -15.38 0.96
N TYR A 338 -19.91 -16.03 1.68
CA TYR A 338 -21.36 -15.95 1.50
C TYR A 338 -21.89 -16.38 0.12
N ALA A 339 -21.14 -17.20 -0.62
CA ALA A 339 -21.57 -17.72 -1.92
C ALA A 339 -21.38 -19.24 -2.01
N PRO A 340 -22.35 -20.00 -2.52
CA PRO A 340 -22.18 -21.42 -2.82
C PRO A 340 -21.30 -21.63 -4.06
N GLU A 341 -20.76 -22.83 -4.24
CA GLU A 341 -19.87 -23.17 -5.37
C GLU A 341 -20.54 -22.98 -6.73
N SER A 342 -21.83 -23.26 -6.86
CA SER A 342 -22.61 -23.01 -8.08
C SER A 342 -22.63 -21.53 -8.51
N GLU A 343 -22.33 -20.62 -7.58
CA GLU A 343 -22.22 -19.18 -7.82
C GLU A 343 -20.75 -18.78 -7.99
N TRP A 344 -19.91 -19.00 -6.98
CA TRP A 344 -18.56 -18.46 -6.97
C TRP A 344 -17.64 -19.10 -8.01
N SER A 345 -17.95 -20.32 -8.48
CA SER A 345 -17.20 -20.96 -9.58
C SER A 345 -17.18 -20.13 -10.87
N LYS A 346 -18.12 -19.19 -11.01
CA LYS A 346 -18.19 -18.24 -12.13
C LYS A 346 -17.30 -17.02 -11.95
N TRP A 347 -16.86 -16.72 -10.72
CA TRP A 347 -16.04 -15.55 -10.40
C TRP A 347 -14.62 -15.76 -10.91
N ILE A 348 -14.04 -14.72 -11.52
CA ILE A 348 -12.72 -14.79 -12.14
C ILE A 348 -11.65 -14.60 -11.08
N TRP A 349 -11.17 -15.70 -10.51
CA TRP A 349 -10.10 -15.73 -9.52
C TRP A 349 -8.97 -16.56 -10.07
N ARG A 350 -7.83 -15.93 -10.36
CA ARG A 350 -6.67 -16.55 -10.99
C ARG A 350 -5.47 -16.54 -10.07
N SER A 351 -4.65 -17.58 -10.19
CA SER A 351 -3.32 -17.69 -9.63
C SER A 351 -2.35 -18.03 -10.75
N GLU A 352 -1.38 -17.15 -10.99
CA GLU A 352 -0.47 -17.23 -12.13
C GLU A 352 0.98 -16.98 -11.67
N GLY A 353 1.83 -18.01 -11.74
CA GLY A 353 3.22 -17.89 -11.29
C GLY A 353 3.41 -17.67 -9.78
N ASP A 354 2.36 -17.87 -8.98
CA ASP A 354 2.42 -17.81 -7.52
C ASP A 354 3.24 -19.00 -6.95
N LEU A 355 3.98 -18.74 -5.88
CA LEU A 355 4.73 -19.75 -5.14
C LEU A 355 3.94 -20.17 -3.89
N LEU A 356 3.39 -21.38 -3.94
CA LEU A 356 2.61 -21.98 -2.86
C LEU A 356 3.50 -22.90 -2.00
N LEU A 357 3.71 -22.53 -0.73
CA LEU A 357 4.61 -23.22 0.19
C LEU A 357 3.85 -23.75 1.41
N ASN A 358 4.44 -24.75 2.07
CA ASN A 358 3.89 -25.39 3.27
C ASN A 358 2.46 -25.96 3.08
N GLY A 359 2.17 -26.48 1.90
CA GLY A 359 0.85 -27.02 1.55
C GLY A 359 -0.21 -25.97 1.22
N ALA A 360 0.17 -24.71 1.01
CA ALA A 360 -0.74 -23.68 0.51
C ALA A 360 -1.43 -24.12 -0.79
N ARG A 361 -2.73 -23.82 -0.92
CA ARG A 361 -3.52 -24.13 -2.11
C ARG A 361 -4.30 -22.90 -2.54
N PHE A 362 -4.25 -22.59 -3.83
CA PHE A 362 -5.11 -21.59 -4.44
C PHE A 362 -6.14 -22.31 -5.31
N ARG A 363 -7.43 -22.12 -5.05
CA ARG A 363 -8.49 -22.69 -5.89
C ARG A 363 -8.85 -21.62 -6.93
N THR A 364 -8.59 -21.87 -8.20
CA THR A 364 -8.94 -20.97 -9.30
C THR A 364 -10.41 -21.13 -9.69
N SER A 365 -11.03 -20.08 -10.23
CA SER A 365 -12.41 -20.11 -10.75
C SER A 365 -12.60 -19.17 -11.93
N GLY A 366 -13.77 -19.25 -12.57
CA GLY A 366 -14.14 -18.48 -13.75
C GLY A 366 -13.90 -19.25 -15.06
N PRO A 367 -14.38 -18.70 -16.20
CA PRO A 367 -14.30 -19.33 -17.52
C PRO A 367 -12.87 -19.66 -17.92
N LEU A 368 -12.57 -20.75 -18.65
CA LEU A 368 -11.17 -21.09 -19.00
C LEU A 368 -10.41 -19.98 -19.74
N VAL A 369 -11.13 -19.20 -20.56
CA VAL A 369 -10.63 -17.98 -21.19
C VAL A 369 -11.16 -16.79 -20.38
N SER A 370 -10.25 -16.05 -19.76
CA SER A 370 -10.62 -14.80 -19.08
C SER A 370 -11.17 -13.79 -20.10
N PRO A 371 -12.16 -12.95 -19.73
CA PRO A 371 -12.55 -11.81 -20.55
C PRO A 371 -11.32 -10.98 -20.91
N HIS A 372 -11.31 -10.40 -22.10
CA HIS A 372 -10.29 -9.41 -22.42
C HIS A 372 -10.55 -8.17 -21.56
N TYR A 373 -9.60 -7.85 -20.69
CA TYR A 373 -9.59 -6.59 -19.96
C TYR A 373 -8.67 -5.63 -20.71
N ASP A 374 -9.22 -4.50 -21.14
CA ASP A 374 -8.48 -3.44 -21.83
C ASP A 374 -7.77 -2.55 -20.81
N PHE A 375 -6.78 -3.12 -20.11
CA PHE A 375 -5.92 -2.38 -19.19
C PHE A 375 -4.60 -2.03 -19.86
N THR A 376 -4.13 -0.82 -19.62
CA THR A 376 -2.81 -0.37 -20.04
C THR A 376 -1.71 -1.07 -19.23
N LYS A 377 -0.49 -1.06 -19.76
CA LYS A 377 0.71 -1.53 -19.05
C LYS A 377 1.06 -0.71 -17.79
N MET A 378 0.49 0.48 -17.64
CA MET A 378 0.67 1.30 -16.44
C MET A 378 -0.30 0.89 -15.33
N GLU A 379 -1.50 0.41 -15.70
CA GLU A 379 -2.53 -0.06 -14.78
C GLU A 379 -2.27 -1.49 -14.28
N MET A 380 -1.72 -2.34 -15.13
CA MET A 380 -1.32 -3.71 -14.79
C MET A 380 0.19 -3.83 -14.63
N ILE A 381 0.64 -4.13 -13.42
CA ILE A 381 2.06 -4.32 -13.10
C ILE A 381 2.52 -5.71 -13.56
N ASP A 382 3.51 -5.79 -14.44
CA ASP A 382 4.07 -7.07 -14.85
C ASP A 382 4.65 -7.86 -13.65
N ALA A 383 4.11 -9.05 -13.42
CA ALA A 383 4.55 -9.90 -12.32
C ALA A 383 5.97 -10.43 -12.51
N LYS A 384 6.79 -10.32 -11.46
CA LYS A 384 8.07 -11.04 -11.37
C LYS A 384 7.87 -12.47 -10.86
N PRO A 385 8.82 -13.39 -11.10
CA PRO A 385 8.75 -14.73 -10.52
C PRO A 385 8.65 -14.65 -8.99
N ALA A 386 7.75 -15.43 -8.40
CA ALA A 386 7.47 -15.40 -6.97
C ALA A 386 8.68 -15.70 -6.05
N THR A 387 9.74 -16.32 -6.59
CA THR A 387 11.02 -16.52 -5.90
C THR A 387 11.74 -15.21 -5.56
N PHE A 388 11.44 -14.11 -6.26
CA PHE A 388 12.01 -12.78 -5.98
C PHE A 388 11.27 -12.02 -4.88
N VAL A 389 10.07 -12.45 -4.49
CA VAL A 389 9.19 -11.71 -3.57
C VAL A 389 9.91 -11.31 -2.28
N GLY A 390 10.62 -12.24 -1.63
CA GLY A 390 11.36 -11.91 -0.40
C GLY A 390 12.43 -10.83 -0.57
N LYS A 391 12.95 -10.63 -1.79
CA LYS A 391 13.81 -9.49 -2.13
C LYS A 391 12.98 -8.23 -2.42
N LEU A 392 11.92 -8.36 -3.23
CA LEU A 392 11.06 -7.24 -3.64
C LEU A 392 10.45 -6.51 -2.43
N THR A 393 10.00 -7.26 -1.43
CA THR A 393 9.31 -6.75 -0.22
C THR A 393 10.24 -6.55 0.98
N LYS A 394 11.56 -6.69 0.79
CA LYS A 394 12.57 -6.64 1.86
C LYS A 394 12.52 -5.36 2.71
N PHE A 395 12.12 -4.26 2.09
CA PHE A 395 12.05 -2.93 2.71
C PHE A 395 10.62 -2.41 2.83
N ALA A 396 9.62 -3.30 2.84
CA ALA A 396 8.24 -2.91 3.06
C ALA A 396 8.04 -2.27 4.44
N GLY A 397 7.13 -1.30 4.52
CA GLY A 397 6.86 -0.47 5.70
C GLY A 397 7.53 0.90 5.64
N ALA A 398 7.34 1.69 6.69
CA ALA A 398 7.93 3.01 6.81
C ALA A 398 9.46 2.94 6.85
N LEU A 399 10.10 3.87 6.13
CA LEU A 399 11.55 3.90 5.91
C LEU A 399 12.23 4.89 6.85
N GLU A 400 13.38 4.51 7.41
CA GLU A 400 14.22 5.40 8.22
C GLU A 400 15.13 6.29 7.35
N CYS A 401 14.53 7.08 6.44
CA CYS A 401 15.27 7.99 5.57
C CYS A 401 15.97 9.10 6.37
N LYS A 402 17.25 9.38 6.12
CA LYS A 402 17.99 10.51 6.71
C LYS A 402 18.44 11.50 5.64
N LYS A 403 18.21 12.79 5.87
CA LYS A 403 18.61 13.86 4.94
C LYS A 403 20.13 13.82 4.70
N GLY A 404 20.55 14.00 3.44
CA GLY A 404 21.96 13.96 3.03
C GLY A 404 22.54 12.54 2.95
N SER A 405 21.71 11.51 3.05
CA SER A 405 22.10 10.11 2.84
C SER A 405 21.06 9.41 1.98
N PRO A 406 21.43 8.36 1.24
CA PRO A 406 20.46 7.61 0.45
C PRO A 406 19.48 6.94 1.41
N CYS A 407 18.20 7.29 1.29
CA CYS A 407 17.12 6.43 1.75
C CYS A 407 17.06 5.21 0.84
#